data_AF-A0A2A3ABW2-F1
#
_entry.id   AF-A0A2A3ABW2-F1
#
_cell.length_a   1.000
_cell.length_b   1.000
_cell.length_c   1.000
_cell.angle_alpha   90.00
_cell.angle_beta   90.00
_cell.angle_gamma   90.00
#
_symmetry.space_group_name_H-M   'P 1'
#
loop_
_entity.id
_entity.type
_entity.pdbx_description
1 polymer ?
#
loop_
_entity_poly.entity_id
_entity_poly.type
_entity_poly.pdbx_seq_one_letter_code
_entity_poly.pdbx_strand_id
1 'polypeptide(L)'
;MSRRAEGPSQVKEVALGEILELRYGKALSAKNRSGKGNPVYASGGRVGYHDDAVTNGAAVVIGRKGSIGSAYFSETKCWPIDTTYYVDATCTNQNLRWLFRLLSSLPLHTMNKSAAVPGLNRDDVYRLRVNLPNKNEQRRIACILDKAETLRTKRRAAIAHLDTLSQAIFHEMFGDPLEVNAEEAVPFSKMTTRITYGFTSPMKHLNEGIPILTGKNVQRGVLDVENVHYADPKEFEALTDKSKPKIGDVLITKDGTIGRSAVVEIEPICINQSVALIQLEKSRVTPRYVQGLISHSSVQRKFQGMKKGNSIPHLQITELAAMPVRMAPVQLQNEFTSRVSSVERLKVTHRAQLTELDNLFRSLQDSAFKGEL
;
A
#
# COMPACT_ATOMS: atom_id res chain seq x y z
N MET A 1 20.58 -16.13 47.80
CA MET A 1 21.18 -16.33 46.46
C MET A 1 20.87 -15.11 45.60
N SER A 2 21.87 -14.26 45.43
CA SER A 2 21.75 -12.93 44.84
C SER A 2 21.58 -13.03 43.32
N ARG A 3 20.44 -12.59 42.78
CA ARG A 3 20.25 -12.34 41.34
C ARG A 3 21.06 -11.10 41.01
N ARG A 4 22.26 -11.28 40.43
CA ARG A 4 22.99 -10.17 39.79
C ARG A 4 22.12 -9.65 38.65
N ALA A 5 21.72 -8.39 38.76
CA ALA A 5 21.26 -7.59 37.63
C ALA A 5 22.40 -7.55 36.60
N GLU A 6 22.14 -8.07 35.40
CA GLU A 6 23.02 -7.84 34.25
C GLU A 6 23.03 -6.33 33.98
N GLY A 7 24.21 -5.73 33.95
CA GLY A 7 24.40 -4.29 33.72
C GLY A 7 23.92 -3.84 32.34
N PRO A 8 23.94 -2.51 32.07
CA PRO A 8 23.46 -1.95 30.81
C PRO A 8 24.13 -2.66 29.62
N SER A 9 23.32 -3.08 28.66
CA SER A 9 23.73 -3.79 27.45
C SER A 9 24.90 -3.06 26.79
N GLN A 10 26.09 -3.64 26.77
CA GLN A 10 27.21 -3.12 26.00
C GLN A 10 26.90 -3.25 24.52
N VAL A 11 26.35 -2.18 23.94
CA VAL A 11 26.12 -2.05 22.50
C VAL A 11 27.45 -1.65 21.87
N LYS A 12 27.98 -2.49 20.97
CA LYS A 12 29.22 -2.21 20.24
C LYS A 12 28.87 -1.75 18.83
N GLU A 13 29.41 -0.61 18.41
CA GLU A 13 29.34 -0.20 17.00
C GLU A 13 30.33 -1.02 16.16
N VAL A 14 29.85 -1.63 15.08
CA VAL A 14 30.63 -2.48 14.16
C VAL A 14 30.24 -2.22 12.71
N ALA A 15 31.13 -2.50 11.76
CA ALA A 15 30.76 -2.52 10.36
C ALA A 15 29.96 -3.78 10.00
N LEU A 16 28.99 -3.69 9.10
CA LEU A 16 28.19 -4.86 8.69
C LEU A 16 29.06 -6.01 8.15
N GLY A 17 30.13 -5.69 7.42
CA GLY A 17 31.06 -6.69 6.89
C GLY A 17 31.80 -7.50 7.97
N GLU A 18 31.81 -7.04 9.23
CA GLU A 18 32.39 -7.79 10.36
C GLU A 18 31.43 -8.86 10.90
N ILE A 19 30.13 -8.74 10.63
CA ILE A 19 29.10 -9.60 11.25
C ILE A 19 28.34 -10.48 10.26
N LEU A 20 28.44 -10.21 8.95
CA LEU A 20 27.77 -11.00 7.92
C LEU A 20 28.56 -11.05 6.61
N GLU A 21 28.35 -12.11 5.84
CA GLU A 21 28.78 -12.26 4.45
C GLU A 21 27.57 -12.24 3.50
N LEU A 22 27.55 -11.30 2.54
CA LEU A 22 26.57 -11.28 1.44
C LEU A 22 27.03 -12.20 0.30
N ARG A 23 26.35 -13.34 0.15
CA ARG A 23 26.60 -14.29 -0.95
C ARG A 23 25.68 -14.04 -2.13
N TYR A 24 26.18 -14.29 -3.34
CA TYR A 24 25.39 -14.17 -4.57
C TYR A 24 24.41 -15.33 -4.70
N GLY A 25 23.18 -15.02 -5.11
CA GLY A 25 22.25 -16.04 -5.58
C GLY A 25 22.71 -16.70 -6.88
N LYS A 26 22.03 -17.78 -7.28
CA LYS A 26 22.37 -18.58 -8.48
C LYS A 26 21.29 -18.45 -9.54
N ALA A 27 21.68 -18.28 -10.80
CA ALA A 27 20.74 -18.11 -11.91
C ALA A 27 19.75 -19.28 -12.00
N LEU A 28 18.45 -18.98 -12.06
CA LEU A 28 17.39 -19.95 -12.27
C LEU A 28 16.24 -19.32 -13.07
N SER A 29 16.21 -19.65 -14.37
CA SER A 29 15.20 -19.14 -15.30
C SER A 29 13.81 -19.66 -14.95
N ALA A 30 12.75 -18.93 -15.33
CA ALA A 30 11.37 -19.35 -15.04
C ALA A 30 11.02 -20.73 -15.63
N LYS A 31 11.57 -21.07 -16.80
CA LYS A 31 11.37 -22.37 -17.47
C LYS A 31 11.97 -23.56 -16.70
N ASN A 32 13.01 -23.30 -15.90
CA ASN A 32 13.72 -24.35 -15.16
C ASN A 32 13.20 -24.52 -13.73
N ARG A 33 12.20 -23.73 -13.32
CA ARG A 33 11.56 -23.88 -12.01
C ARG A 33 10.61 -25.06 -12.07
N SER A 34 10.75 -25.96 -11.11
CA SER A 34 9.87 -27.14 -11.03
C SER A 34 8.47 -26.81 -10.50
N GLY A 35 8.26 -25.63 -9.91
CA GLY A 35 6.96 -25.16 -9.44
C GLY A 35 6.52 -25.71 -8.07
N LYS A 36 7.36 -26.52 -7.44
CA LYS A 36 7.13 -27.15 -6.12
C LYS A 36 8.43 -27.15 -5.30
N GLY A 37 8.34 -27.46 -4.01
CA GLY A 37 9.49 -27.55 -3.11
C GLY A 37 9.83 -26.22 -2.41
N ASN A 38 11.09 -25.79 -2.53
CA ASN A 38 11.64 -24.63 -1.85
C ASN A 38 11.26 -23.32 -2.54
N PRO A 39 11.01 -22.23 -1.78
CA PRO A 39 10.71 -20.94 -2.37
C PRO A 39 11.90 -20.37 -3.16
N VAL A 40 11.61 -19.81 -4.33
CA VAL A 40 12.57 -19.10 -5.19
C VAL A 40 12.39 -17.60 -5.00
N TYR A 41 13.47 -16.87 -4.73
CA TYR A 41 13.43 -15.42 -4.51
C TYR A 41 14.20 -14.67 -5.59
N ALA A 42 13.58 -13.61 -6.12
CA ALA A 42 14.19 -12.57 -6.91
C ALA A 42 14.26 -11.26 -6.12
N SER A 43 14.80 -10.21 -6.72
CA SER A 43 14.90 -8.91 -6.06
C SER A 43 13.54 -8.34 -5.65
N GLY A 44 12.49 -8.67 -6.41
CA GLY A 44 11.11 -8.26 -6.13
C GLY A 44 10.35 -9.21 -5.18
N GLY A 45 11.02 -10.19 -4.57
CA GLY A 45 10.43 -11.15 -3.64
C GLY A 45 10.30 -12.56 -4.20
N ARG A 46 9.37 -13.35 -3.64
CA ARG A 46 9.18 -14.75 -4.04
C ARG A 46 8.57 -14.83 -5.46
N VAL A 47 9.22 -15.58 -6.35
CA VAL A 47 8.85 -15.69 -7.78
C VAL A 47 8.45 -17.10 -8.21
N GLY A 48 8.40 -18.06 -7.28
CA GLY A 48 7.98 -19.43 -7.55
C GLY A 48 8.58 -20.41 -6.55
N TYR A 49 8.64 -21.68 -6.97
CA TYR A 49 9.18 -22.77 -6.19
C TYR A 49 10.09 -23.66 -7.05
N HIS A 50 11.07 -24.29 -6.41
CA HIS A 50 11.98 -25.26 -7.02
C HIS A 50 12.40 -26.35 -6.03
N ASP A 51 12.58 -27.58 -6.50
CA ASP A 51 12.87 -28.72 -5.63
C ASP A 51 14.22 -28.57 -4.90
N ASP A 52 15.21 -27.95 -5.55
CA ASP A 52 16.51 -27.68 -4.97
C ASP A 52 16.57 -26.32 -4.24
N ALA A 53 17.61 -26.14 -3.42
CA ALA A 53 17.89 -24.91 -2.71
C ALA A 53 19.37 -24.53 -2.78
N VAL A 54 19.66 -23.24 -2.67
CA VAL A 54 21.02 -22.72 -2.54
C VAL A 54 21.41 -22.55 -1.07
N THR A 55 20.43 -22.19 -0.23
CA THR A 55 20.66 -21.93 1.20
C THR A 55 20.54 -23.22 2.02
N ASN A 56 21.22 -23.25 3.15
CA ASN A 56 21.23 -24.42 4.04
C ASN A 56 20.07 -24.48 5.04
N GLY A 57 19.27 -23.42 5.11
CA GLY A 57 18.12 -23.28 5.98
C GLY A 57 17.46 -21.93 5.80
N ALA A 58 16.89 -21.40 6.88
CA ALA A 58 16.38 -20.04 6.91
C ALA A 58 17.44 -19.05 6.44
N ALA A 59 17.01 -18.04 5.69
CA ALA A 59 17.91 -17.07 5.08
C ALA A 59 17.24 -15.70 4.91
N VAL A 60 18.08 -14.67 5.01
CA VAL A 60 17.73 -13.31 4.60
C VAL A 60 18.11 -13.15 3.13
N VAL A 61 17.19 -12.67 2.30
CA VAL A 61 17.43 -12.40 0.87
C VAL A 61 17.31 -10.90 0.63
N ILE A 62 18.28 -10.31 -0.08
CA ILE A 62 18.33 -8.88 -0.39
C ILE A 62 18.35 -8.67 -1.91
N GLY A 63 17.46 -7.82 -2.42
CA GLY A 63 17.43 -7.44 -3.83
C GLY A 63 18.69 -6.66 -4.23
N ARG A 64 19.40 -7.15 -5.26
CA ARG A 64 20.62 -6.54 -5.78
C ARG A 64 20.40 -5.80 -7.08
N LYS A 65 19.57 -6.32 -8.00
CA LYS A 65 19.27 -5.72 -9.31
C LYS A 65 17.77 -5.60 -9.54
N GLY A 66 17.28 -4.47 -10.03
CA GLY A 66 15.84 -4.19 -10.16
C GLY A 66 15.30 -3.56 -8.86
N SER A 67 14.64 -4.34 -8.01
CA SER A 67 14.18 -3.90 -6.69
C SER A 67 15.33 -3.87 -5.67
N ILE A 68 16.21 -2.90 -5.81
CA ILE A 68 17.43 -2.72 -5.01
C ILE A 68 17.08 -2.51 -3.53
N GLY A 69 17.76 -3.23 -2.63
CA GLY A 69 17.66 -3.06 -1.18
C GLY A 69 16.40 -3.66 -0.53
N SER A 70 15.51 -4.28 -1.32
CA SER A 70 14.34 -4.97 -0.77
C SER A 70 14.78 -6.23 -0.01
N ALA A 71 14.39 -6.37 1.26
CA ALA A 71 14.76 -7.48 2.12
C ALA A 71 13.58 -8.45 2.32
N TYR A 72 13.86 -9.75 2.29
CA TYR A 72 12.89 -10.82 2.50
C TYR A 72 13.47 -11.86 3.45
N PHE A 73 12.60 -12.47 4.26
CA PHE A 73 12.98 -13.58 5.13
C PHE A 73 12.38 -14.88 4.61
N SER A 74 13.20 -15.92 4.51
CA SER A 74 12.74 -17.28 4.27
C SER A 74 12.91 -18.09 5.56
N GLU A 75 11.82 -18.70 6.03
CA GLU A 75 11.80 -19.58 7.21
C GLU A 75 12.47 -20.93 6.93
N THR A 76 12.57 -21.32 5.66
CA THR A 76 13.12 -22.60 5.20
C THR A 76 14.27 -22.37 4.24
N LYS A 77 14.86 -23.48 3.77
CA LYS A 77 15.78 -23.45 2.62
C LYS A 77 15.10 -22.76 1.44
N CYS A 78 15.88 -22.03 0.64
CA CYS A 78 15.37 -21.28 -0.50
C CYS A 78 16.39 -21.19 -1.63
N TRP A 79 15.91 -20.75 -2.79
CA TRP A 79 16.75 -20.44 -3.96
C TRP A 79 16.72 -18.94 -4.25
N PRO A 80 17.70 -18.16 -3.76
CA PRO A 80 17.91 -16.79 -4.20
C PRO A 80 18.53 -16.79 -5.60
N ILE A 81 17.94 -16.05 -6.55
CA ILE A 81 18.48 -15.96 -7.92
C ILE A 81 19.62 -14.94 -8.02
N ASP A 82 20.33 -14.91 -9.15
CA ASP A 82 21.50 -14.09 -9.46
C ASP A 82 21.28 -12.55 -9.36
N THR A 83 20.03 -12.12 -9.30
CA THR A 83 19.64 -10.74 -9.02
C THR A 83 19.61 -10.40 -7.53
N THR A 84 19.93 -11.33 -6.64
CA THR A 84 19.86 -11.17 -5.18
C THR A 84 21.18 -11.48 -4.48
N TYR A 85 21.34 -10.95 -3.27
CA TYR A 85 22.23 -11.48 -2.26
C TYR A 85 21.44 -12.30 -1.24
N TYR A 86 22.13 -13.19 -0.52
CA TYR A 86 21.56 -13.86 0.65
C TYR A 86 22.54 -13.97 1.81
N VAL A 87 21.98 -14.17 3.00
CA VAL A 87 22.67 -14.47 4.26
C VAL A 87 21.94 -15.62 4.93
N ASP A 88 22.61 -16.76 5.11
CA ASP A 88 22.11 -17.88 5.92
C ASP A 88 23.02 -18.12 7.13
N ALA A 89 22.78 -19.19 7.88
CA ALA A 89 23.55 -19.52 9.08
C ALA A 89 25.05 -19.75 8.82
N THR A 90 25.47 -19.98 7.57
CA THR A 90 26.89 -20.11 7.20
C THR A 90 27.56 -18.77 6.91
N CYS A 91 26.77 -17.71 6.76
CA CYS A 91 27.24 -16.36 6.45
C CYS A 91 27.34 -15.46 7.69
N THR A 92 26.83 -15.87 8.85
CA THR A 92 26.80 -15.05 10.06
C THR A 92 26.65 -15.90 11.31
N ASN A 93 27.23 -15.41 12.42
CA ASN A 93 27.00 -15.95 13.76
C ASN A 93 25.89 -15.20 14.53
N GLN A 94 25.24 -14.21 13.90
CA GLN A 94 24.20 -13.39 14.49
C GLN A 94 22.81 -14.01 14.28
N ASN A 95 21.81 -13.53 15.03
CA ASN A 95 20.45 -13.98 14.85
C ASN A 95 19.90 -13.50 13.49
N LEU A 96 19.53 -14.45 12.61
CA LEU A 96 19.05 -14.14 11.24
C LEU A 96 17.79 -13.27 11.22
N ARG A 97 16.90 -13.43 12.20
CA ARG A 97 15.65 -12.66 12.28
C ARG A 97 15.93 -11.21 12.66
N TRP A 98 16.79 -10.98 13.64
CA TRP A 98 17.30 -9.66 13.98
C TRP A 98 18.00 -9.03 12.78
N LEU A 99 18.86 -9.80 12.10
CA LEU A 99 19.59 -9.31 10.94
C LEU A 99 18.65 -8.91 9.80
N PHE A 100 17.58 -9.67 9.56
CA PHE A 100 16.53 -9.29 8.63
C PHE A 100 15.87 -7.96 9.01
N ARG A 101 15.52 -7.76 10.30
CA ARG A 101 14.92 -6.51 10.77
C ARG A 101 15.87 -5.31 10.63
N LEU A 102 17.15 -5.52 10.91
CA LEU A 102 18.20 -4.52 10.73
C LEU A 102 18.37 -4.16 9.26
N LEU A 103 18.58 -5.14 8.39
CA LEU A 103 18.76 -4.90 6.95
C LEU A 103 17.52 -4.24 6.32
N SER A 104 16.33 -4.54 6.83
CA SER A 104 15.08 -3.90 6.41
C SER A 104 14.93 -2.45 6.88
N SER A 105 15.67 -2.02 7.92
CA SER A 105 15.65 -0.64 8.42
C SER A 105 16.63 0.28 7.70
N LEU A 106 17.66 -0.30 7.08
CA LEU A 106 18.72 0.44 6.42
C LEU A 106 18.25 1.00 5.07
N PRO A 107 18.73 2.19 4.65
CA PRO A 107 18.35 2.83 3.40
C PRO A 107 19.03 2.19 2.17
N LEU A 108 19.05 0.86 2.08
CA LEU A 108 19.76 0.12 1.02
C LEU A 108 19.28 0.48 -0.40
N HIS A 109 18.03 0.90 -0.53
CA HIS A 109 17.43 1.31 -1.80
C HIS A 109 18.05 2.61 -2.38
N THR A 110 18.63 3.48 -1.55
CA THR A 110 19.27 4.73 -2.01
C THR A 110 20.72 4.53 -2.45
N MET A 111 21.31 3.36 -2.19
CA MET A 111 22.73 3.06 -2.43
C MET A 111 23.03 2.62 -3.87
N ASN A 112 22.22 3.07 -4.83
CA ASN A 112 22.33 2.71 -6.25
C ASN A 112 23.36 3.61 -6.96
N LYS A 113 24.63 3.17 -7.03
CA LYS A 113 25.76 4.03 -7.44
C LYS A 113 26.17 3.99 -8.92
N SER A 114 25.33 3.57 -9.88
CA SER A 114 25.73 3.61 -11.30
C SER A 114 24.57 3.78 -12.28
N ALA A 115 24.68 4.81 -13.13
CA ALA A 115 23.74 5.08 -14.23
C ALA A 115 23.79 4.02 -15.34
N ALA A 116 24.91 3.29 -15.48
CA ALA A 116 25.11 2.28 -16.53
C ALA A 116 24.58 0.87 -16.15
N VAL A 117 24.67 0.46 -14.88
CA VAL A 117 24.11 -0.79 -14.37
C VAL A 117 23.61 -0.55 -12.94
N PRO A 118 22.31 -0.29 -12.73
CA PRO A 118 21.78 -0.04 -11.41
C PRO A 118 21.84 -1.31 -10.55
N GLY A 119 22.42 -1.20 -9.35
CA GLY A 119 22.51 -2.33 -8.43
C GLY A 119 23.14 -2.03 -7.07
N LEU A 120 22.85 -2.89 -6.10
CA LEU A 120 23.44 -2.82 -4.76
C LEU A 120 24.87 -3.39 -4.77
N ASN A 121 25.86 -2.56 -4.50
CA ASN A 121 27.23 -3.03 -4.27
C ASN A 121 27.36 -3.52 -2.82
N ARG A 122 27.78 -4.78 -2.63
CA ARG A 122 27.97 -5.37 -1.30
C ARG A 122 29.02 -4.62 -0.46
N ASP A 123 30.05 -4.05 -1.09
CA ASP A 123 31.12 -3.36 -0.37
C ASP A 123 30.63 -2.04 0.23
N ASP A 124 29.65 -1.39 -0.41
CA ASP A 124 28.96 -0.24 0.19
C ASP A 124 28.12 -0.68 1.40
N VAL A 125 27.44 -1.84 1.31
CA VAL A 125 26.66 -2.38 2.44
C VAL A 125 27.59 -2.74 3.60
N TYR A 126 28.72 -3.38 3.35
CA TYR A 126 29.69 -3.78 4.38
C TYR A 126 30.27 -2.60 5.17
N ARG A 127 30.32 -1.40 4.57
CA ARG A 127 30.80 -0.18 5.22
C ARG A 127 29.81 0.44 6.20
N LEU A 128 28.54 0.06 6.16
CA LEU A 128 27.53 0.61 7.08
C LEU A 128 27.86 0.22 8.53
N ARG A 129 27.85 1.22 9.40
CA ARG A 129 28.05 1.07 10.84
C ARG A 129 26.72 0.79 11.52
N VAL A 130 26.70 -0.22 12.39
CA VAL A 130 25.50 -0.63 13.12
C VAL A 130 25.84 -0.96 14.56
N ASN A 131 24.85 -0.78 15.42
CA ASN A 131 24.89 -1.22 16.79
C ASN A 131 24.66 -2.74 16.88
N LEU A 132 25.64 -3.46 17.42
CA LEU A 132 25.56 -4.90 17.64
C LEU A 132 25.28 -5.18 19.12
N PRO A 133 24.03 -5.51 19.46
CA PRO A 133 23.70 -5.97 20.80
C PRO A 133 24.05 -7.46 20.95
N ASN A 134 24.07 -7.95 22.20
CA ASN A 134 24.33 -9.36 22.49
C ASN A 134 23.22 -10.28 21.92
N LYS A 135 23.49 -11.59 21.83
CA LYS A 135 22.54 -12.54 21.21
C LYS A 135 21.17 -12.63 21.89
N ASN A 136 21.09 -12.41 23.21
CA ASN A 136 19.82 -12.42 23.91
C ASN A 136 18.98 -11.19 23.52
N GLU A 137 19.63 -10.03 23.46
CA GLU A 137 18.97 -8.80 23.06
C GLU A 137 18.59 -8.79 21.58
N GLN A 138 19.42 -9.37 20.69
CA GLN A 138 19.03 -9.58 19.29
C GLN A 138 17.71 -10.37 19.16
N ARG A 139 17.56 -11.46 19.93
CA ARG A 139 16.33 -12.26 19.95
C ARG A 139 15.15 -11.45 20.49
N ARG A 140 15.37 -10.66 21.56
CA ARG A 140 14.36 -9.81 22.18
C ARG A 140 13.85 -8.75 21.19
N ILE A 141 14.75 -7.99 20.57
CA ILE A 141 14.44 -6.99 19.54
C ILE A 141 13.67 -7.63 18.38
N ALA A 142 14.19 -8.74 17.82
CA ALA A 142 13.53 -9.42 16.71
C ALA A 142 12.10 -9.86 17.07
N CYS A 143 11.90 -10.41 18.26
CA CYS A 143 10.61 -10.85 18.75
C CYS A 143 9.62 -9.69 18.90
N ILE A 144 10.05 -8.54 19.45
CA ILE A 144 9.21 -7.35 19.62
C ILE A 144 8.79 -6.80 18.25
N LEU A 145 9.74 -6.61 17.33
CA LEU A 145 9.46 -6.10 15.98
C LEU A 145 8.57 -7.07 15.17
N ASP A 146 8.78 -8.38 15.32
CA ASP A 146 7.92 -9.40 14.69
C ASP A 146 6.48 -9.36 15.20
N LYS A 147 6.28 -9.19 16.51
CA LYS A 147 4.94 -9.06 17.10
C LYS A 147 4.23 -7.83 16.56
N ALA A 148 4.92 -6.69 16.51
CA ALA A 148 4.38 -5.46 15.95
C ALA A 148 4.03 -5.62 14.46
N GLU A 149 4.92 -6.21 13.65
CA GLU A 149 4.64 -6.49 12.23
C GLU A 149 3.47 -7.46 12.03
N THR A 150 3.35 -8.46 12.90
CA THR A 150 2.22 -9.39 12.89
C THR A 150 0.90 -8.67 13.12
N LEU A 151 0.84 -7.75 14.09
CA LEU A 151 -0.35 -6.94 14.35
C LEU A 151 -0.70 -6.03 13.16
N ARG A 152 0.30 -5.36 12.58
CA ARG A 152 0.14 -4.53 11.37
C ARG A 152 -0.43 -5.35 10.20
N THR A 153 0.12 -6.54 9.98
CA THR A 153 -0.34 -7.46 8.93
C THR A 153 -1.80 -7.89 9.16
N LYS A 154 -2.17 -8.25 10.40
CA LYS A 154 -3.55 -8.58 10.75
C LYS A 154 -4.51 -7.42 10.52
N ARG A 155 -4.11 -6.18 10.81
CA ARG A 155 -4.93 -4.99 10.54
C ARG A 155 -5.12 -4.72 9.05
N ARG A 156 -4.06 -4.83 8.24
CA ARG A 156 -4.16 -4.73 6.78
C ARG A 156 -5.09 -5.80 6.20
N ALA A 157 -4.99 -7.04 6.68
CA ALA A 157 -5.88 -8.13 6.26
C ALA A 157 -7.35 -7.87 6.65
N ALA A 158 -7.61 -7.41 7.88
CA ALA A 158 -8.96 -7.05 8.32
C ALA A 158 -9.59 -5.97 7.44
N ILE A 159 -8.84 -4.91 7.10
CA ILE A 159 -9.30 -3.86 6.17
C ILE A 159 -9.65 -4.44 4.80
N ALA A 160 -8.80 -5.32 4.25
CA ALA A 160 -9.05 -5.97 2.97
C ALA A 160 -10.29 -6.89 2.98
N HIS A 161 -10.53 -7.60 4.08
CA HIS A 161 -11.74 -8.40 4.26
C HIS A 161 -13.00 -7.53 4.36
N LEU A 162 -12.93 -6.40 5.07
CA LEU A 162 -14.04 -5.45 5.13
C LEU A 162 -14.34 -4.81 3.77
N ASP A 163 -13.31 -4.52 2.95
CA ASP A 163 -13.50 -4.08 1.57
C ASP A 163 -14.22 -5.13 0.72
N THR A 164 -13.83 -6.40 0.88
CA THR A 164 -14.47 -7.52 0.21
C THR A 164 -15.92 -7.70 0.66
N LEU A 165 -16.21 -7.50 1.95
CA LEU A 165 -17.56 -7.58 2.49
C LEU A 165 -18.48 -6.50 1.91
N SER A 166 -18.03 -5.25 1.82
CA SER A 166 -18.81 -4.18 1.18
C SER A 166 -19.17 -4.53 -0.28
N GLN A 167 -18.22 -5.12 -1.02
CA GLN A 167 -18.44 -5.56 -2.40
C GLN A 167 -19.41 -6.74 -2.49
N ALA A 168 -19.30 -7.72 -1.57
CA ALA A 168 -20.21 -8.86 -1.52
C ALA A 168 -21.65 -8.44 -1.21
N ILE A 169 -21.85 -7.52 -0.24
CA ILE A 169 -23.18 -6.97 0.08
C ILE A 169 -23.76 -6.25 -1.14
N PHE A 170 -22.96 -5.45 -1.86
CA PHE A 170 -23.42 -4.78 -3.08
C PHE A 170 -23.87 -5.81 -4.13
N HIS A 171 -23.04 -6.83 -4.37
CA HIS A 171 -23.32 -7.87 -5.35
C HIS A 171 -24.56 -8.70 -4.98
N GLU A 172 -24.74 -9.04 -3.71
CA GLU A 172 -25.93 -9.75 -3.22
C GLU A 172 -27.21 -8.92 -3.44
N MET A 173 -27.16 -7.61 -3.17
CA MET A 173 -28.33 -6.74 -3.26
C MET A 173 -28.68 -6.33 -4.69
N PHE A 174 -27.68 -6.15 -5.57
CA PHE A 174 -27.86 -5.51 -6.88
C PHE A 174 -27.33 -6.33 -8.06
N GLY A 175 -26.62 -7.43 -7.81
CA GLY A 175 -25.91 -8.19 -8.84
C GLY A 175 -24.71 -7.43 -9.43
N ASP A 176 -24.31 -7.83 -10.63
CA ASP A 176 -23.29 -7.11 -11.39
C ASP A 176 -23.90 -5.83 -12.01
N PRO A 177 -23.35 -4.63 -11.73
CA PRO A 177 -23.89 -3.38 -12.26
C PRO A 177 -23.71 -3.22 -13.78
N LEU A 178 -22.84 -4.00 -14.42
CA LEU A 178 -22.63 -4.00 -15.86
C LEU A 178 -23.37 -5.13 -16.58
N GLU A 179 -23.84 -6.17 -15.87
CA GLU A 179 -24.73 -7.19 -16.42
C GLU A 179 -26.18 -6.73 -16.27
N VAL A 180 -26.58 -5.85 -17.17
CA VAL A 180 -27.93 -5.27 -17.20
C VAL A 180 -28.51 -5.44 -18.60
N ASN A 181 -29.81 -5.75 -18.68
CA ASN A 181 -30.50 -5.87 -19.95
C ASN A 181 -30.54 -4.50 -20.65
N ALA A 182 -30.51 -4.48 -21.99
CA ALA A 182 -30.47 -3.23 -22.76
C ALA A 182 -31.63 -2.26 -22.41
N GLU A 183 -32.78 -2.81 -22.03
CA GLU A 183 -33.98 -2.05 -21.65
C GLU A 183 -33.89 -1.42 -20.24
N GLU A 184 -33.08 -2.01 -19.35
CA GLU A 184 -32.88 -1.54 -17.98
C GLU A 184 -31.59 -0.71 -17.82
N ALA A 185 -30.71 -0.75 -18.83
CA ALA A 185 -29.44 -0.05 -18.85
C ALA A 185 -29.67 1.47 -18.90
N VAL A 186 -29.16 2.18 -17.89
CA VAL A 186 -29.11 3.64 -17.94
C VAL A 186 -27.67 4.11 -18.06
N PRO A 187 -27.37 5.15 -18.86
CA PRO A 187 -26.06 5.79 -18.83
C PRO A 187 -25.76 6.31 -17.42
N PHE A 188 -24.53 6.16 -16.95
CA PHE A 188 -24.10 6.63 -15.63
C PHE A 188 -24.43 8.11 -15.40
N SER A 189 -24.37 8.94 -16.46
CA SER A 189 -24.77 10.35 -16.44
C SER A 189 -26.18 10.61 -15.93
N LYS A 190 -27.11 9.63 -16.04
CA LYS A 190 -28.46 9.74 -15.48
C LYS A 190 -28.47 9.76 -13.94
N MET A 191 -27.42 9.29 -13.28
CA MET A 191 -27.29 9.33 -11.81
C MET A 191 -26.66 10.65 -11.32
N THR A 192 -26.25 11.53 -12.22
CA THR A 192 -25.41 12.69 -11.91
C THR A 192 -26.02 13.98 -12.40
N THR A 193 -25.86 15.06 -11.64
CA THR A 193 -26.12 16.42 -12.14
C THR A 193 -24.91 16.97 -12.88
N ARG A 194 -23.70 16.56 -12.48
CA ARG A 194 -22.45 16.99 -13.10
C ARG A 194 -21.33 15.98 -12.85
N ILE A 195 -20.48 15.79 -13.86
CA ILE A 195 -19.19 15.13 -13.70
C ILE A 195 -18.11 16.08 -14.22
N THR A 196 -17.10 16.35 -13.40
CA THR A 196 -16.02 17.29 -13.69
C THR A 196 -14.72 16.82 -13.05
N TYR A 197 -13.66 17.61 -13.18
CA TYR A 197 -12.38 17.40 -12.52
C TYR A 197 -11.93 18.66 -11.80
N GLY A 198 -10.95 18.48 -10.93
CA GLY A 198 -10.36 19.55 -10.13
C GLY A 198 -9.58 20.59 -10.93
N PHE A 199 -8.88 21.46 -10.21
CA PHE A 199 -8.07 22.51 -10.82
C PHE A 199 -6.84 21.93 -11.52
N THR A 200 -6.39 22.61 -12.57
CA THR A 200 -5.22 22.21 -13.38
C THR A 200 -4.01 23.10 -13.14
N SER A 201 -4.24 24.32 -12.65
CA SER A 201 -3.18 25.27 -12.33
C SER A 201 -2.40 24.80 -11.11
N PRO A 202 -1.06 24.93 -11.09
CA PRO A 202 -0.27 24.67 -9.89
C PRO A 202 -0.76 25.58 -8.75
N MET A 203 -0.99 25.01 -7.57
CA MET A 203 -1.21 25.76 -6.33
C MET A 203 0.03 25.67 -5.44
N LYS A 204 0.23 26.70 -4.61
CA LYS A 204 1.29 26.67 -3.61
C LYS A 204 0.91 25.66 -2.53
N HIS A 205 1.82 24.74 -2.23
CA HIS A 205 1.62 23.77 -1.15
C HIS A 205 2.05 24.40 0.17
N LEU A 206 1.09 24.58 1.07
CA LEU A 206 1.31 25.02 2.45
C LEU A 206 1.27 23.82 3.42
N ASN A 207 1.72 24.07 4.64
CA ASN A 207 1.66 23.12 5.76
C ASN A 207 0.34 23.21 6.55
N GLU A 208 -0.47 24.24 6.31
CA GLU A 208 -1.77 24.49 6.93
C GLU A 208 -2.71 25.22 5.94
N GLY A 209 -4.02 25.12 6.14
CA GLY A 209 -5.03 25.75 5.27
C GLY A 209 -6.13 24.78 4.82
N ILE A 210 -6.55 24.86 3.57
CA ILE A 210 -7.61 24.00 3.01
C ILE A 210 -6.99 22.75 2.37
N PRO A 211 -7.38 21.52 2.76
CA PRO A 211 -6.82 20.30 2.19
C PRO A 211 -6.95 20.22 0.66
N ILE A 212 -5.82 19.94 -0.01
CA ILE A 212 -5.74 19.63 -1.44
C ILE A 212 -5.70 18.10 -1.59
N LEU A 213 -6.80 17.53 -2.09
CA LEU A 213 -6.88 16.11 -2.38
C LEU A 213 -6.42 15.82 -3.81
N THR A 214 -5.51 14.87 -3.92
CA THR A 214 -5.04 14.31 -5.19
C THR A 214 -5.50 12.87 -5.35
N GLY A 215 -5.16 12.24 -6.47
CA GLY A 215 -5.42 10.82 -6.67
C GLY A 215 -4.81 9.93 -5.59
N LYS A 216 -3.78 10.39 -4.86
CA LYS A 216 -3.22 9.65 -3.72
C LYS A 216 -4.14 9.64 -2.50
N ASN A 217 -5.01 10.64 -2.37
CA ASN A 217 -5.87 10.84 -1.20
C ASN A 217 -7.22 10.15 -1.33
N VAL A 218 -7.68 9.86 -2.56
CA VAL A 218 -8.91 9.09 -2.78
C VAL A 218 -8.59 7.60 -2.69
N GLN A 219 -9.04 6.97 -1.61
CA GLN A 219 -8.84 5.56 -1.32
C GLN A 219 -10.17 4.80 -1.43
N ARG A 220 -10.15 3.48 -1.27
CA ARG A 220 -11.34 2.63 -1.37
C ARG A 220 -12.34 2.96 -0.24
N GLY A 221 -13.34 3.78 -0.57
CA GLY A 221 -14.42 4.18 0.32
C GLY A 221 -14.11 5.32 1.29
N VAL A 222 -12.88 5.84 1.33
CA VAL A 222 -12.45 6.88 2.28
C VAL A 222 -11.53 7.91 1.63
N LEU A 223 -11.54 9.12 2.18
CA LEU A 223 -10.59 10.18 1.86
C LEU A 223 -9.46 10.20 2.90
N ASP A 224 -8.22 10.05 2.45
CA ASP A 224 -7.03 10.23 3.28
C ASP A 224 -6.68 11.72 3.33
N VAL A 225 -6.92 12.31 4.50
CA VAL A 225 -6.68 13.73 4.78
C VAL A 225 -5.54 13.95 5.78
N GLU A 226 -4.88 12.88 6.23
CA GLU A 226 -3.72 12.99 7.10
C GLU A 226 -2.48 13.43 6.31
N ASN A 227 -2.34 12.92 5.07
CA ASN A 227 -1.19 13.17 4.21
C ASN A 227 -1.57 14.05 3.02
N VAL A 228 -1.88 15.33 3.29
CA VAL A 228 -2.29 16.32 2.29
C VAL A 228 -1.38 17.53 2.27
N HIS A 229 -1.32 18.20 1.12
CA HIS A 229 -0.88 19.58 1.05
C HIS A 229 -2.08 20.49 1.29
N TYR A 230 -1.82 21.71 1.73
CA TYR A 230 -2.86 22.69 1.99
C TYR A 230 -2.79 23.85 1.01
N ALA A 231 -3.95 24.33 0.60
CA ALA A 231 -4.13 25.55 -0.19
C ALA A 231 -4.32 26.74 0.75
N ASP A 232 -3.82 27.90 0.32
CA ASP A 232 -4.14 29.17 0.96
C ASP A 232 -5.66 29.45 0.87
N PRO A 233 -6.31 29.94 1.94
CA PRO A 233 -7.74 30.25 1.90
C PRO A 233 -8.15 31.20 0.78
N LYS A 234 -7.30 32.17 0.40
CA LYS A 234 -7.59 33.10 -0.72
C LYS A 234 -7.49 32.41 -2.07
N GLU A 235 -6.48 31.55 -2.26
CA GLU A 235 -6.37 30.73 -3.47
C GLU A 235 -7.57 29.78 -3.58
N PHE A 236 -7.98 29.17 -2.46
CA PHE A 236 -9.18 28.35 -2.41
C PHE A 236 -10.42 29.13 -2.80
N GLU A 237 -10.64 30.33 -2.23
CA GLU A 237 -11.82 31.13 -2.57
C GLU A 237 -11.89 31.47 -4.07
N ALA A 238 -10.74 31.75 -4.69
CA ALA A 238 -10.64 31.99 -6.14
C ALA A 238 -10.92 30.75 -7.01
N LEU A 239 -10.93 29.53 -6.45
CA LEU A 239 -11.29 28.33 -7.20
C LEU A 239 -12.77 28.32 -7.58
N THR A 240 -13.06 27.82 -8.77
CA THR A 240 -14.43 27.53 -9.21
C THR A 240 -14.99 26.30 -8.48
N ASP A 241 -16.32 26.19 -8.36
CA ASP A 241 -17.02 25.07 -7.70
C ASP A 241 -16.66 23.68 -8.22
N LYS A 242 -16.18 23.57 -9.47
CA LYS A 242 -15.71 22.30 -10.05
C LYS A 242 -14.60 21.63 -9.21
N SER A 243 -13.87 22.44 -8.46
CA SER A 243 -12.72 22.04 -7.64
C SER A 243 -13.02 22.03 -6.15
N LYS A 244 -14.25 22.37 -5.73
CA LYS A 244 -14.69 22.50 -4.33
C LYS A 244 -15.81 21.47 -4.03
N PRO A 245 -15.48 20.19 -3.86
CA PRO A 245 -16.47 19.16 -3.53
C PRO A 245 -17.27 19.51 -2.26
N LYS A 246 -18.54 19.08 -2.23
CA LYS A 246 -19.43 19.23 -1.08
C LYS A 246 -19.71 17.89 -0.41
N ILE A 247 -20.12 17.92 0.84
CA ILE A 247 -20.54 16.70 1.55
C ILE A 247 -21.63 15.97 0.74
N GLY A 248 -21.41 14.66 0.55
CA GLY A 248 -22.26 13.77 -0.24
C GLY A 248 -21.90 13.67 -1.72
N ASP A 249 -20.95 14.48 -2.23
CA ASP A 249 -20.39 14.23 -3.55
C ASP A 249 -19.52 12.95 -3.55
N VAL A 250 -19.29 12.39 -4.74
CA VAL A 250 -18.42 11.22 -4.91
C VAL A 250 -17.17 11.61 -5.69
N LEU A 251 -16.00 11.25 -5.17
CA LEU A 251 -14.72 11.44 -5.85
C LEU A 251 -14.28 10.14 -6.49
N ILE A 252 -13.67 10.21 -7.68
CA ILE A 252 -13.03 9.08 -8.35
C ILE A 252 -11.64 9.47 -8.86
N THR A 253 -10.65 8.61 -8.65
CA THR A 253 -9.31 8.81 -9.21
C THR A 253 -9.33 8.61 -10.72
N LYS A 254 -8.88 9.61 -11.48
CA LYS A 254 -8.86 9.55 -12.95
C LYS A 254 -7.48 9.44 -13.56
N ASP A 255 -6.41 9.85 -12.86
CA ASP A 255 -5.03 9.76 -13.36
C ASP A 255 -4.18 8.79 -12.52
N GLY A 256 -3.34 8.00 -13.19
CA GLY A 256 -2.41 7.06 -12.56
C GLY A 256 -3.10 5.79 -12.09
N THR A 257 -3.62 5.78 -10.86
CA THR A 257 -4.51 4.71 -10.41
C THR A 257 -5.93 5.13 -10.73
N ILE A 258 -6.58 4.45 -11.66
CA ILE A 258 -7.97 4.75 -12.04
C ILE A 258 -8.93 3.96 -11.15
N GLY A 259 -10.08 4.57 -10.81
CA GLY A 259 -11.24 3.85 -10.32
C GLY A 259 -11.38 3.74 -8.81
N ARG A 260 -10.41 4.23 -8.02
CA ARG A 260 -10.63 4.37 -6.57
C ARG A 260 -11.64 5.48 -6.34
N SER A 261 -12.62 5.22 -5.48
CA SER A 261 -13.67 6.18 -5.18
C SER A 261 -14.02 6.24 -3.69
N ALA A 262 -14.47 7.42 -3.27
CA ALA A 262 -14.89 7.71 -1.91
C ALA A 262 -16.00 8.76 -1.90
N VAL A 263 -16.82 8.74 -0.85
CA VAL A 263 -17.82 9.77 -0.59
C VAL A 263 -17.14 10.92 0.16
N VAL A 264 -17.50 12.16 -0.18
CA VAL A 264 -17.04 13.35 0.54
C VAL A 264 -17.82 13.47 1.85
N GLU A 265 -17.10 13.40 2.97
CA GLU A 265 -17.65 13.46 4.33
C GLU A 265 -17.08 14.63 5.14
N ILE A 266 -16.20 15.42 4.53
CA ILE A 266 -15.55 16.58 5.14
C ILE A 266 -15.57 17.77 4.17
N GLU A 267 -15.69 18.96 4.72
CA GLU A 267 -15.57 20.22 4.00
C GLU A 267 -15.04 21.31 4.95
N PRO A 268 -14.34 22.34 4.44
CA PRO A 268 -13.93 22.56 3.05
C PRO A 268 -12.76 21.67 2.60
N ILE A 269 -12.79 21.23 1.34
CA ILE A 269 -11.67 20.58 0.65
C ILE A 269 -11.60 21.05 -0.80
N CYS A 270 -10.45 20.91 -1.45
CA CYS A 270 -10.34 21.08 -2.90
C CYS A 270 -9.63 19.90 -3.56
N ILE A 271 -9.88 19.70 -4.84
CA ILE A 271 -9.32 18.57 -5.62
C ILE A 271 -8.51 19.08 -6.81
N ASN A 272 -7.42 18.39 -7.13
CA ASN A 272 -6.65 18.69 -8.34
C ASN A 272 -7.13 17.86 -9.55
N GLN A 273 -6.51 18.09 -10.71
CA GLN A 273 -6.84 17.41 -11.97
C GLN A 273 -6.79 15.87 -11.92
N SER A 274 -6.09 15.25 -10.97
CA SER A 274 -6.02 13.78 -10.90
C SER A 274 -7.27 13.09 -10.34
N VAL A 275 -8.22 13.90 -9.85
CA VAL A 275 -9.48 13.45 -9.26
C VAL A 275 -10.65 14.04 -10.06
N ALA A 276 -11.62 13.20 -10.37
CA ALA A 276 -12.91 13.63 -10.90
C ALA A 276 -13.93 13.74 -9.76
N LEU A 277 -14.75 14.79 -9.84
CA LEU A 277 -15.88 15.09 -8.97
C LEU A 277 -17.16 14.63 -9.66
N ILE A 278 -17.94 13.81 -8.96
CA ILE A 278 -19.25 13.33 -9.38
C ILE A 278 -20.29 13.92 -8.44
N GLN A 279 -21.07 14.87 -8.94
CA GLN A 279 -22.20 15.46 -8.24
C GLN A 279 -23.46 14.69 -8.61
N LEU A 280 -24.19 14.26 -7.58
CA LEU A 280 -25.27 13.28 -7.74
C LEU A 280 -26.64 13.94 -7.91
N GLU A 281 -27.50 13.27 -8.69
CA GLU A 281 -28.93 13.54 -8.68
C GLU A 281 -29.53 12.92 -7.42
N LYS A 282 -29.50 13.67 -6.31
CA LYS A 282 -29.85 13.21 -4.96
C LYS A 282 -31.26 12.65 -4.83
N SER A 283 -32.16 13.01 -5.76
CA SER A 283 -33.52 12.47 -5.82
C SER A 283 -33.57 11.02 -6.33
N ARG A 284 -32.51 10.54 -7.01
CA ARG A 284 -32.48 9.24 -7.70
C ARG A 284 -31.43 8.29 -7.14
N VAL A 285 -30.35 8.80 -6.56
CA VAL A 285 -29.26 7.98 -6.09
C VAL A 285 -28.67 8.45 -4.76
N THR A 286 -28.16 7.50 -4.01
CA THR A 286 -27.39 7.74 -2.78
C THR A 286 -25.88 7.72 -3.07
N PRO A 287 -25.07 8.51 -2.34
CA PRO A 287 -23.62 8.53 -2.56
C PRO A 287 -22.95 7.18 -2.37
N ARG A 288 -23.38 6.41 -1.36
CA ARG A 288 -22.81 5.10 -1.05
C ARG A 288 -23.15 4.07 -2.12
N TYR A 289 -24.35 4.09 -2.69
CA TYR A 289 -24.68 3.23 -3.84
C TYR A 289 -23.74 3.48 -5.02
N VAL A 290 -23.55 4.75 -5.41
CA VAL A 290 -22.68 5.10 -6.53
C VAL A 290 -21.21 4.73 -6.26
N GLN A 291 -20.73 4.96 -5.04
CA GLN A 291 -19.40 4.53 -4.61
C GLN A 291 -19.25 2.99 -4.68
N GLY A 292 -20.25 2.24 -4.21
CA GLY A 292 -20.29 0.78 -4.28
C GLY A 292 -20.30 0.25 -5.71
N LEU A 293 -21.10 0.86 -6.59
CA LEU A 293 -21.17 0.56 -8.01
C LEU A 293 -19.81 0.74 -8.68
N ILE A 294 -19.18 1.92 -8.49
CA ILE A 294 -17.84 2.20 -9.03
C ILE A 294 -16.83 1.17 -8.51
N SER A 295 -16.94 0.77 -7.24
CA SER A 295 -16.01 -0.16 -6.59
C SER A 295 -16.24 -1.63 -6.95
N HIS A 296 -17.32 -1.97 -7.65
CA HIS A 296 -17.63 -3.34 -8.04
C HIS A 296 -16.57 -3.92 -8.99
N SER A 297 -16.32 -5.22 -8.88
CA SER A 297 -15.21 -5.90 -9.57
C SER A 297 -15.29 -5.77 -11.10
N SER A 298 -16.48 -5.84 -11.69
CA SER A 298 -16.71 -5.68 -13.13
C SER A 298 -16.42 -4.27 -13.64
N VAL A 299 -16.84 -3.24 -12.89
CA VAL A 299 -16.57 -1.83 -13.20
C VAL A 299 -15.08 -1.54 -13.08
N GLN A 300 -14.42 -2.05 -12.04
CA GLN A 300 -12.97 -1.95 -11.89
C GLN A 300 -12.23 -2.65 -13.04
N ARG A 301 -12.71 -3.82 -13.49
CA ARG A 301 -12.14 -4.53 -14.65
C ARG A 301 -12.31 -3.72 -15.94
N LYS A 302 -13.45 -3.06 -16.13
CA LYS A 302 -13.70 -2.15 -17.26
C LYS A 302 -12.69 -1.00 -17.27
N PHE A 303 -12.48 -0.35 -16.12
CA PHE A 303 -11.46 0.71 -15.99
C PHE A 303 -10.04 0.22 -16.24
N GLN A 304 -9.72 -1.00 -15.81
CA GLN A 304 -8.40 -1.60 -16.09
C GLN A 304 -8.21 -1.89 -17.57
N GLY A 305 -9.27 -2.32 -18.28
CA GLY A 305 -9.25 -2.54 -19.73
C GLY A 305 -9.12 -1.27 -20.56
N MET A 306 -9.44 -0.10 -20.00
CA MET A 306 -9.25 1.21 -20.65
C MET A 306 -7.78 1.66 -20.67
N LYS A 307 -6.88 0.97 -19.95
CA LYS A 307 -5.44 1.27 -19.97
C LYS A 307 -4.83 0.89 -21.32
N LYS A 308 -4.57 1.87 -22.19
CA LYS A 308 -3.85 1.67 -23.45
C LYS A 308 -2.34 1.93 -23.28
N GLY A 309 -1.52 0.88 -23.41
CA GLY A 309 -0.06 0.99 -23.51
C GLY A 309 0.68 1.36 -22.21
N ASN A 310 1.89 1.93 -22.36
CA ASN A 310 2.80 2.29 -21.26
C ASN A 310 2.59 3.72 -20.71
N SER A 311 1.58 4.46 -21.17
CA SER A 311 1.29 5.81 -20.69
C SER A 311 0.60 5.79 -19.33
N ILE A 312 0.64 6.93 -18.61
CA ILE A 312 -0.10 7.09 -17.36
C ILE A 312 -1.58 6.85 -17.66
N PRO A 313 -2.23 5.87 -17.00
CA PRO A 313 -3.64 5.62 -17.19
C PRO A 313 -4.47 6.88 -16.94
N HIS A 314 -5.40 7.16 -17.84
CA HIS A 314 -6.35 8.27 -17.73
C HIS A 314 -7.79 7.78 -17.96
N LEU A 315 -8.69 8.08 -17.02
CA LEU A 315 -10.13 7.84 -17.18
C LEU A 315 -10.78 9.08 -17.78
N GLN A 316 -11.36 8.91 -18.97
CA GLN A 316 -12.14 9.95 -19.61
C GLN A 316 -13.50 10.07 -18.90
N ILE A 317 -13.83 11.28 -18.45
CA ILE A 317 -15.12 11.56 -17.79
C ILE A 317 -16.31 11.28 -18.71
N THR A 318 -16.13 11.50 -20.01
CA THR A 318 -17.15 11.20 -21.04
C THR A 318 -17.42 9.71 -21.15
N GLU A 319 -16.39 8.86 -21.05
CA GLU A 319 -16.54 7.40 -21.03
C GLU A 319 -17.25 6.93 -19.75
N LEU A 320 -16.90 7.51 -18.60
CA LEU A 320 -17.62 7.24 -17.35
C LEU A 320 -19.10 7.63 -17.48
N ALA A 321 -19.39 8.82 -17.99
CA ALA A 321 -20.75 9.35 -18.16
C ALA A 321 -21.63 8.49 -19.10
N ALA A 322 -21.03 7.90 -20.13
CA ALA A 322 -21.71 7.06 -21.12
C ALA A 322 -21.84 5.59 -20.68
N MET A 323 -21.15 5.17 -19.61
CA MET A 323 -21.12 3.77 -19.18
C MET A 323 -22.55 3.28 -18.83
N PRO A 324 -23.04 2.21 -19.47
CA PRO A 324 -24.34 1.63 -19.15
C PRO A 324 -24.25 0.91 -17.81
N VAL A 325 -25.15 1.23 -16.90
CA VAL A 325 -25.16 0.70 -15.53
C VAL A 325 -26.57 0.42 -15.05
N ARG A 326 -26.68 -0.50 -14.09
CA ARG A 326 -27.90 -0.70 -13.29
C ARG A 326 -28.17 0.51 -12.39
N MET A 327 -29.42 0.93 -12.30
CA MET A 327 -29.89 1.92 -11.34
C MET A 327 -30.99 1.31 -10.47
N ALA A 328 -30.61 0.88 -9.27
CA ALA A 328 -31.53 0.27 -8.32
C ALA A 328 -32.53 1.28 -7.73
N PRO A 329 -33.71 0.85 -7.25
CA PRO A 329 -34.65 1.71 -6.51
C PRO A 329 -34.00 2.35 -5.28
N VAL A 330 -34.31 3.63 -5.02
CA VAL A 330 -33.74 4.43 -3.92
C VAL A 330 -33.90 3.75 -2.55
N GLN A 331 -35.00 3.04 -2.35
CA GLN A 331 -35.28 2.31 -1.10
C GLN A 331 -34.22 1.23 -0.84
N LEU A 332 -33.86 0.43 -1.84
CA LEU A 332 -32.80 -0.59 -1.72
C LEU A 332 -31.41 0.04 -1.60
N GLN A 333 -31.19 1.20 -2.22
CA GLN A 333 -29.94 1.95 -2.04
C GLN A 333 -29.76 2.46 -0.60
N ASN A 334 -30.85 2.91 0.03
CA ASN A 334 -30.84 3.31 1.44
C ASN A 334 -30.59 2.11 2.36
N GLU A 335 -31.22 0.97 2.07
CA GLU A 335 -30.94 -0.27 2.80
C GLU A 335 -29.47 -0.68 2.68
N PHE A 336 -28.90 -0.64 1.47
CA PHE A 336 -27.48 -0.88 1.24
C PHE A 336 -26.62 0.05 2.09
N THR A 337 -26.93 1.35 2.06
CA THR A 337 -26.22 2.38 2.85
C THR A 337 -26.24 2.03 4.35
N SER A 338 -27.39 1.64 4.90
CA SER A 338 -27.50 1.21 6.30
C SER A 338 -26.66 -0.04 6.59
N ARG A 339 -26.72 -1.07 5.73
CA ARG A 339 -25.95 -2.31 5.89
C ARG A 339 -24.43 -2.06 5.87
N VAL A 340 -23.94 -1.22 4.95
CA VAL A 340 -22.49 -0.94 4.84
C VAL A 340 -21.99 0.08 5.85
N SER A 341 -22.86 0.89 6.47
CA SER A 341 -22.45 1.91 7.45
C SER A 341 -21.61 1.32 8.59
N SER A 342 -21.99 0.14 9.08
CA SER A 342 -21.27 -0.61 10.13
C SER A 342 -19.89 -1.05 9.68
N VAL A 343 -19.80 -1.53 8.43
CA VAL A 343 -18.56 -1.98 7.81
C VAL A 343 -17.60 -0.80 7.65
N GLU A 344 -18.09 0.36 7.19
CA GLU A 344 -17.27 1.55 7.02
C GLU A 344 -16.76 2.10 8.37
N ARG A 345 -17.59 2.10 9.43
CA ARG A 345 -17.13 2.46 10.78
C ARG A 345 -15.98 1.55 11.25
N LEU A 346 -16.10 0.24 11.05
CA LEU A 346 -15.02 -0.71 11.39
C LEU A 346 -13.73 -0.44 10.60
N LYS A 347 -13.85 -0.10 9.31
CA LYS A 347 -12.69 0.26 8.49
C LYS A 347 -11.98 1.50 9.02
N VAL A 348 -12.72 2.54 9.41
CA VAL A 348 -12.14 3.76 10.00
C VAL A 348 -11.36 3.42 11.26
N THR A 349 -11.95 2.64 12.19
CA THR A 349 -11.26 2.21 13.41
C THR A 349 -9.99 1.40 13.11
N HIS A 350 -10.04 0.44 12.18
CA HIS A 350 -8.88 -0.36 11.83
C HIS A 350 -7.77 0.43 11.13
N ARG A 351 -8.13 1.45 10.33
CA ARG A 351 -7.15 2.35 9.70
C ARG A 351 -6.44 3.21 10.75
N ALA A 352 -7.18 3.82 11.68
CA ALA A 352 -6.59 4.58 12.78
C ALA A 352 -5.62 3.73 13.62
N GLN A 353 -6.04 2.51 13.99
CA GLN A 353 -5.17 1.56 14.71
C GLN A 353 -3.94 1.14 13.89
N LEU A 354 -4.06 1.02 12.56
CA LEU A 354 -2.91 0.71 11.70
C LEU A 354 -1.92 1.87 11.67
N THR A 355 -2.38 3.12 11.58
CA THR A 355 -1.53 4.32 11.67
C THR A 355 -0.78 4.37 13.01
N GLU A 356 -1.47 4.10 14.13
CA GLU A 356 -0.84 4.05 15.45
C GLU A 356 0.23 2.94 15.53
N LEU A 357 -0.07 1.74 15.02
CA LEU A 357 0.90 0.64 14.96
C LEU A 357 2.07 0.93 14.03
N ASP A 358 1.86 1.64 12.92
CA ASP A 358 2.93 2.06 12.01
C ASP A 358 3.89 3.04 12.72
N ASN A 359 3.35 3.99 13.49
CA ASN A 359 4.15 4.92 14.28
C ASN A 359 4.90 4.22 15.42
N LEU A 360 4.22 3.34 16.17
CA LEU A 360 4.85 2.53 17.20
C LEU A 360 5.97 1.65 16.64
N PHE A 361 5.74 1.01 15.49
CA PHE A 361 6.75 0.18 14.85
C PHE A 361 7.99 0.98 14.46
N ARG A 362 7.82 2.18 13.87
CA ARG A 362 8.94 3.07 13.54
C ARG A 362 9.73 3.47 14.79
N SER A 363 9.04 3.89 15.85
CA SER A 363 9.68 4.25 17.11
C SER A 363 10.45 3.08 17.72
N LEU A 364 9.85 1.88 17.78
CA LEU A 364 10.53 0.68 18.27
C LEU A 364 11.75 0.32 17.40
N GLN A 365 11.64 0.45 16.08
CA GLN A 365 12.72 0.15 15.16
C GLN A 365 13.90 1.12 15.34
N ASP A 366 13.61 2.41 15.49
CA ASP A 366 14.62 3.44 15.72
C ASP A 366 15.33 3.23 17.06
N SER A 367 14.59 3.05 18.16
CA SER A 367 15.19 2.77 19.46
C SER A 367 15.98 1.46 19.47
N ALA A 368 15.50 0.41 18.78
CA ALA A 368 16.15 -0.89 18.73
C ALA A 368 17.54 -0.81 18.12
N PHE A 369 17.66 -0.08 17.01
CA PHE A 369 18.91 -0.03 16.24
C PHE A 369 19.82 1.12 16.66
N LYS A 370 19.34 2.07 17.48
CA LYS A 370 20.19 3.01 18.24
C LYS A 370 20.72 2.44 19.55
N GLY A 371 20.18 1.31 20.02
CA GLY A 371 20.57 0.69 21.29
C GLY A 371 19.91 1.32 22.51
N GLU A 372 18.73 1.89 22.34
CA GLU A 372 17.99 2.67 23.35
C GLU A 372 16.79 1.90 23.95
N LEU A 373 16.67 0.60 23.67
CA LEU A 373 15.45 -0.21 23.90
C LEU A 373 15.53 -1.11 25.14
#